data_AF-A0A3N5T9W5-F1
#
_entry.id   AF-A0A3N5T9W5-F1
#
_cell.length_a   1.000
_cell.length_b   1.000
_cell.length_c   1.000
_cell.angle_alpha   90.00
_cell.angle_beta   90.00
_cell.angle_gamma   90.00
#
_symmetry.space_group_name_H-M   'P 1'
#
loop_
_entity.id
_entity.type
_entity.pdbx_description
1 polymer ?
#
loop_
_entity_poly.entity_id
_entity_poly.type
_entity_poly.pdbx_seq_one_letter_code
_entity_poly.pdbx_strand_id
1 'polypeptide(L)' 'MPVFGPIKRSGLIKYLRKCGFDGPYSGGKHPFMLKGDLTLTIPNPHLKDIGIEVLKRILRQAGISRKEREKM' A
#
# COMPACT_ATOMS: atom_id res chain seq x y z
N MET A 1 12.98 14.97 -6.34
CA MET A 1 12.03 14.20 -5.51
C MET A 1 11.28 13.27 -6.45
N PRO A 2 11.26 11.94 -6.24
CA PRO A 2 10.49 11.08 -7.12
C PRO A 2 9.02 11.46 -7.02
N VAL A 3 8.38 11.54 -8.18
CA VAL A 3 7.04 12.10 -8.37
C VAL A 3 6.03 11.07 -7.90
N PHE A 4 5.80 11.01 -6.59
CA PHE A 4 4.69 10.25 -6.03
C PHE A 4 3.38 10.93 -6.44
N GLY A 5 2.81 10.49 -7.57
CA GLY A 5 1.46 10.83 -7.97
C GLY A 5 0.42 10.01 -7.22
N PRO A 6 -0.88 10.36 -7.33
CA PRO A 6 -1.96 9.48 -6.91
C PRO A 6 -1.80 8.13 -7.60
N ILE A 7 -1.77 7.03 -6.85
CA ILE A 7 -1.69 5.69 -7.43
C ILE A 7 -3.04 4.98 -7.32
N LYS A 8 -3.38 4.24 -8.37
CA LYS A 8 -4.52 3.33 -8.33
C LYS A 8 -4.27 2.27 -7.26
N ARG A 9 -5.34 1.91 -6.53
CA ARG A 9 -5.31 0.84 -5.53
C ARG A 9 -4.73 -0.47 -6.06
N SER A 10 -5.03 -0.83 -7.30
CA SER A 10 -4.46 -2.01 -7.95
C SER A 10 -2.95 -1.93 -8.14
N GLY A 11 -2.39 -0.74 -8.41
CA GLY A 11 -0.95 -0.50 -8.48
C GLY A 11 -0.27 -0.69 -7.12
N LEU A 12 -0.89 -0.15 -6.06
CA LEU A 12 -0.41 -0.35 -4.69
C LEU A 12 -0.37 -1.84 -4.30
N ILE A 13 -1.45 -2.58 -4.57
CA ILE A 13 -1.53 -4.02 -4.28
C ILE A 13 -0.43 -4.79 -5.03
N LYS A 14 -0.23 -4.51 -6.33
CA LYS A 14 0.83 -5.14 -7.13
C LYS A 14 2.22 -4.89 -6.53
N TYR A 15 2.49 -3.67 -6.07
CA TYR A 15 3.76 -3.34 -5.44
C TYR A 15 3.95 -4.03 -4.09
N LEU A 16 2.92 -4.00 -3.24
CA LEU A 16 2.96 -4.71 -1.95
C LEU A 16 3.21 -6.20 -2.16
N ARG A 17 2.58 -6.84 -3.16
CA ARG A 17 2.90 -8.23 -3.54
C ARG A 17 4.38 -8.41 -3.92
N LYS A 18 4.96 -7.51 -4.72
CA LYS A 18 6.40 -7.54 -5.04
C LYS A 18 7.29 -7.37 -3.80
N CYS A 19 6.83 -6.61 -2.81
CA CYS A 19 7.51 -6.46 -1.53
C CYS A 19 7.32 -7.66 -0.59
N GLY A 20 6.63 -8.72 -1.02
CA GLY A 20 6.40 -9.94 -0.23
C GLY A 20 5.16 -9.89 0.66
N PHE A 21 4.21 -8.98 0.39
CA PHE A 21 2.90 -9.00 1.05
C PHE A 21 1.95 -9.98 0.36
N ASP A 22 1.24 -10.76 1.15
CA ASP A 22 0.24 -11.73 0.77
C ASP A 22 -1.19 -11.15 0.95
N GLY A 23 -2.16 -11.64 0.15
CA GLY A 23 -3.52 -11.11 0.08
C GLY A 23 -3.82 -10.33 -1.23
N PRO A 24 -4.80 -9.40 -1.26
CA PRO A 24 -5.56 -8.86 -0.14
C PRO A 24 -6.65 -9.80 0.38
N TYR A 25 -6.69 -9.96 1.69
CA TYR A 25 -7.75 -10.64 2.42
C TYR A 25 -8.92 -9.70 2.63
N SER A 26 -10.13 -10.15 2.28
CA SER A 26 -11.35 -9.35 2.38
C SER A 26 -12.14 -9.79 3.61
N GLY A 27 -11.80 -9.25 4.77
CA GLY A 27 -12.52 -9.47 6.03
C GLY A 27 -13.32 -8.24 6.44
N GLY A 28 -14.47 -7.99 5.81
CA GLY A 28 -15.38 -6.89 6.18
C GLY A 28 -15.11 -5.55 5.46
N LYS A 29 -15.15 -4.42 6.20
CA LYS A 29 -15.13 -3.04 5.65
C LYS A 29 -13.83 -2.64 4.91
N HIS A 30 -12.68 -3.18 5.33
CA HIS A 30 -11.38 -2.85 4.73
C HIS A 30 -10.55 -4.12 4.45
N PRO A 31 -10.10 -4.32 3.21
CA PRO A 31 -9.16 -5.39 2.91
C PRO A 31 -7.81 -5.14 3.55
N PHE A 32 -7.06 -6.21 3.83
CA PHE A 32 -5.73 -6.12 4.40
C PHE A 32 -4.78 -7.10 3.71
N MET A 33 -3.48 -6.83 3.80
CA MET A 33 -2.41 -7.70 3.31
C MET A 33 -1.47 -8.06 4.46
N LEU A 34 -0.87 -9.25 4.41
CA LEU A 34 -0.01 -9.79 5.46
C LEU A 34 1.41 -9.98 4.93
N LYS A 35 2.44 -9.69 5.72
CA LYS A 35 3.83 -10.02 5.41
C LYS A 35 4.51 -10.52 6.68
N GLY A 36 4.55 -11.85 6.85
CA GLY A 36 4.95 -12.46 8.13
C GLY A 36 4.03 -11.93 9.25
N ASP A 37 4.62 -11.32 10.27
CA ASP A 37 3.91 -10.72 11.40
C ASP A 37 3.30 -9.33 11.11
N LEU A 38 3.57 -8.77 9.93
CA LEU A 38 3.10 -7.43 9.57
C LEU A 38 1.73 -7.47 8.91
N THR A 39 0.73 -6.83 9.51
CA THR A 39 -0.60 -6.66 8.91
C THR A 39 -0.78 -5.23 8.40
N LEU A 40 -1.12 -5.10 7.13
CA LEU A 40 -1.30 -3.82 6.44
C LEU A 40 -2.73 -3.67 5.93
N THR A 41 -3.51 -2.82 6.58
CA THR A 41 -4.86 -2.48 6.13
C THR A 41 -4.80 -1.59 4.89
N ILE A 42 -5.48 -2.00 3.83
CA ILE A 42 -5.67 -1.23 2.61
C ILE A 42 -7.03 -0.52 2.73
N PRO A 43 -7.05 0.82 2.87
CA PRO A 43 -8.31 1.55 2.90
C PRO A 43 -9.07 1.29 1.59
N ASN A 44 -10.39 1.42 1.65
CA ASN A 44 -11.27 1.31 0.48
C ASN A 44 -11.66 2.72 -0.02
N PRO A 45 -10.76 3.54 -0.60
CA PRO A 45 -11.15 4.82 -1.15
C PRO A 45 -11.85 4.56 -2.50
N HIS A 46 -13.11 4.14 -2.44
CA HIS A 46 -14.11 4.22 -3.51
C HIS A 46 -13.55 4.41 -4.93
N LEU A 47 -12.98 3.36 -5.55
CA LEU A 47 -12.52 3.30 -6.96
C LEU A 47 -11.60 4.46 -7.44
N LYS A 48 -11.15 5.34 -6.56
CA LYS A 48 -10.38 6.56 -6.86
C LYS A 48 -8.91 6.35 -6.51
N ASP A 49 -8.08 7.25 -7.02
CA ASP A 49 -6.65 7.23 -6.74
C ASP A 49 -6.38 7.47 -5.25
N ILE A 50 -5.36 6.78 -4.73
CA ILE A 50 -4.91 6.92 -3.36
C ILE A 50 -4.08 8.20 -3.28
N GLY A 51 -4.57 9.17 -2.52
CA GLY A 51 -3.84 10.41 -2.24
C GLY A 51 -2.49 10.15 -1.58
N ILE A 52 -1.54 11.05 -1.84
CA ILE A 52 -0.13 10.92 -1.42
C ILE A 52 0.01 10.76 0.09
N GLU A 53 -0.84 11.41 0.89
CA GLU A 53 -0.79 11.30 2.36
C GLU A 53 -1.18 9.92 2.87
N VAL A 54 -2.26 9.36 2.32
CA VAL A 54 -2.72 8.00 2.65
C VAL A 54 -1.65 6.99 2.22
N LEU A 55 -1.11 7.15 1.01
CA LEU A 55 -0.03 6.31 0.50
C LEU A 55 1.20 6.35 1.42
N LYS A 56 1.63 7.55 1.85
CA LYS A 56 2.76 7.71 2.79
C LYS A 56 2.52 6.98 4.11
N ARG A 57 1.29 7.01 4.63
CA ARG A 57 0.91 6.33 5.89
C ARG A 57 0.95 4.82 5.74
N ILE A 58 0.40 4.29 4.64
CA ILE A 58 0.42 2.86 4.30
C ILE A 58 1.87 2.38 4.15
N LEU A 59 2.70 3.07 3.35
CA LEU A 59 4.10 2.68 3.16
C LEU A 59 4.90 2.73 4.46
N ARG A 60 4.60 3.67 5.37
CA ARG A 60 5.22 3.72 6.69
C ARG A 60 4.83 2.51 7.55
N GLN A 61 3.55 2.12 7.54
CA GLN A 61 3.08 0.92 8.22
C GLN A 61 3.68 -0.36 7.62
N ALA A 62 3.93 -0.35 6.31
CA ALA A 62 4.60 -1.44 5.59
C ALA A 62 6.10 -1.58 5.91
N GLY A 63 6.68 -0.69 6.72
CA GLY A 63 8.12 -0.62 6.98
C GLY A 63 8.94 -0.10 5.78
N ILE A 64 8.29 0.38 4.72
CA ILE A 64 8.95 0.87 3.51
C ILE A 64 9.42 2.30 3.75
N SER A 65 10.71 2.39 4.06
CA SER A 65 11.39 3.65 4.36
C SER A 65 11.37 4.59 3.16
N ARG A 66 11.53 5.89 3.44
CA ARG A 66 11.51 6.96 2.44
C ARG A 66 12.54 6.76 1.32
N LYS A 67 13.64 6.05 1.59
CA LYS A 67 14.67 5.68 0.60
C LYS A 67 14.22 4.59 -0.39
N GLU A 68 13.47 3.58 0.07
CA GLU A 68 12.98 2.52 -0.82
C GLU A 68 11.92 3.02 -1.80
N ARG A 69 11.20 4.06 -1.39
CA ARG A 69 10.22 4.76 -2.21
C ARG A 69 10.82 5.38 -3.49
N GLU A 70 12.10 5.70 -3.51
CA GLU A 70 12.73 6.34 -4.67
C GLU A 70 13.06 5.35 -5.79
N LYS A 71 13.01 4.04 -5.51
CA LYS A 71 13.31 2.96 -6.47
C LYS A 71 12.07 2.36 -7.13
N MET A 72 10.88 2.88 -6.84
CA MET A 72 9.60 2.43 -7.39
C MET A 72 9.10 3.42 -8.44
#